data_AF-A0A6A4UVD7-F1
#
_entry.id   AF-A0A6A4UVD7-F1
#
_cell.length_a   1.000
_cell.length_b   1.000
_cell.length_c   1.000
_cell.angle_alpha   90.00
_cell.angle_beta   90.00
_cell.angle_gamma   90.00
#
_symmetry.space_group_name_H-M   'P 1'
#
loop_
_entity.id
_entity.type
_entity.pdbx_description
1 polymer ?
#
loop_
_entity_poly.entity_id
_entity_poly.type
_entity_poly.pdbx_seq_one_letter_code
_entity_poly.pdbx_strand_id
1 'polypeptide(L)'
;MHKQFNAEERQLANKFQRQFQTTALTIISFYEVDFTYDHDFILKSLADMQATILALIERHLTDKTKARVEHVFGFFAREQFLDAVFASGSSHRAPARESY
;
A
#
# COMPACT_ATOMS: atom_id res chain seq x y z
N MET A 1 -13.83 24.11 -1.89
CA MET A 1 -12.74 23.14 -2.05
C MET A 1 -11.41 23.87 -1.85
N HIS A 2 -10.85 23.82 -0.64
CA HIS A 2 -9.63 24.56 -0.32
C HIS A 2 -8.43 23.87 -0.96
N LYS A 3 -7.72 24.59 -1.85
CA LYS A 3 -6.43 24.19 -2.42
C LYS A 3 -5.35 24.21 -1.33
N GLN A 4 -5.41 23.29 -0.36
CA GLN A 4 -4.43 23.22 0.73
C GLN A 4 -3.05 22.77 0.23
N PHE A 5 -3.01 22.03 -0.89
CA PHE A 5 -1.75 21.57 -1.47
C PHE A 5 -1.13 22.56 -2.45
N ASN A 6 0.15 22.83 -2.27
CA ASN A 6 1.00 23.55 -3.21
C ASN A 6 1.36 22.65 -4.43
N ALA A 7 2.20 23.14 -5.35
CA ALA A 7 2.56 22.39 -6.55
C ALA A 7 3.35 21.10 -6.24
N GLU A 8 4.29 21.14 -5.30
CA GLU A 8 5.10 20.00 -4.86
C GLU A 8 4.23 18.96 -4.14
N GLU A 9 3.34 19.40 -3.25
CA GLU A 9 2.39 18.53 -2.55
C GLU A 9 1.43 17.84 -3.52
N ARG A 10 0.99 18.53 -4.58
CA ARG A 10 0.22 17.88 -5.66
C ARG A 10 1.03 16.82 -6.40
N GLN A 11 2.33 17.03 -6.62
CA GLN A 11 3.20 16.02 -7.21
C GLN A 11 3.36 14.82 -6.29
N LEU A 12 3.54 15.03 -4.98
CA LEU A 12 3.59 13.97 -3.98
C LEU A 12 2.27 13.19 -3.89
N ALA A 13 1.12 13.88 -3.93
CA ALA A 13 -0.19 13.24 -3.96
C ALA A 13 -0.38 12.37 -5.22
N ASN A 14 -0.01 12.89 -6.40
CA ASN A 14 -0.04 12.13 -7.64
C ASN A 14 0.92 10.93 -7.61
N LYS A 15 2.12 11.09 -7.02
CA LYS A 15 3.08 10.01 -6.83
C LYS A 15 2.49 8.92 -5.92
N PHE A 16 1.93 9.30 -4.79
CA PHE A 16 1.27 8.37 -3.88
C PHE A 16 0.14 7.60 -4.57
N GLN A 17 -0.73 8.30 -5.32
CA GLN A 17 -1.82 7.66 -6.05
C GLN A 17 -1.31 6.60 -7.04
N ARG A 18 -0.23 6.89 -7.78
CA ARG A 18 0.38 5.93 -8.70
C ARG A 18 1.00 4.74 -7.97
N GLN A 19 1.75 4.99 -6.88
CA GLN A 19 2.31 3.92 -6.04
C GLN A 19 1.21 3.00 -5.55
N PHE A 20 0.14 3.56 -4.98
CA PHE A 20 -1.01 2.81 -4.49
C PHE A 20 -1.67 1.96 -5.58
N GLN A 21 -1.92 2.55 -6.75
CA GLN A 21 -2.52 1.83 -7.89
C GLN A 21 -1.64 0.66 -8.35
N THR A 22 -0.34 0.89 -8.53
CA THR A 22 0.59 -0.16 -8.93
C THR A 22 0.66 -1.27 -7.90
N THR A 23 0.84 -0.94 -6.62
CA THR A 23 0.91 -1.93 -5.53
C THR A 23 -0.38 -2.73 -5.41
N ALA A 24 -1.56 -2.10 -5.56
CA ALA A 24 -2.83 -2.80 -5.54
C ALA A 24 -2.96 -3.82 -6.69
N LEU A 25 -2.58 -3.44 -7.91
CA LEU A 25 -2.58 -4.36 -9.05
C LEU A 25 -1.60 -5.52 -8.85
N THR A 26 -0.41 -5.25 -8.30
CA THR A 26 0.56 -6.31 -8.00
C THR A 26 0.05 -7.26 -6.92
N ILE A 27 -0.59 -6.76 -5.85
CA ILE A 27 -1.21 -7.58 -4.81
C ILE A 27 -2.28 -8.50 -5.42
N ILE A 28 -3.14 -7.97 -6.30
CA ILE A 28 -4.15 -8.78 -7.00
C ILE A 28 -3.46 -9.87 -7.85
N SER A 29 -2.42 -9.53 -8.61
CA SER A 29 -1.69 -10.50 -9.42
C SER A 29 -1.03 -11.59 -8.57
N PHE A 30 -0.47 -11.23 -7.40
CA PHE A 30 0.10 -12.19 -6.44
C PHE A 30 -0.95 -13.16 -5.90
N TYR A 31 -2.20 -12.70 -5.84
CA TYR A 31 -3.32 -13.48 -5.38
C TYR A 31 -3.88 -14.43 -6.45
N GLU A 32 -3.89 -13.98 -7.70
CA GLU A 32 -4.44 -14.74 -8.83
C GLU A 32 -3.49 -15.85 -9.31
N VAL A 33 -2.17 -15.65 -9.18
CA VAL A 33 -1.15 -16.55 -9.75
C VAL A 33 -0.28 -17.19 -8.67
N ASP A 34 -0.29 -18.52 -8.62
CA ASP A 34 0.53 -19.29 -7.67
C ASP A 34 2.03 -18.99 -7.83
N PHE A 35 2.75 -19.00 -6.71
CA PHE A 35 4.20 -18.77 -6.62
C PHE A 35 4.71 -17.41 -7.14
N THR A 36 3.83 -16.42 -7.31
CA THR A 36 4.24 -15.06 -7.68
C THR A 36 4.38 -14.11 -6.50
N TYR A 37 3.97 -14.53 -5.30
CA TYR A 37 4.10 -13.73 -4.08
C TYR A 37 5.56 -13.36 -3.79
N ASP A 38 5.83 -12.05 -3.78
CA ASP A 38 7.11 -11.47 -3.40
C ASP A 38 6.91 -10.58 -2.17
N HIS A 39 7.30 -11.10 -1.01
CA HIS A 39 7.21 -10.42 0.27
C HIS A 39 8.01 -9.09 0.29
N ASP A 40 9.23 -9.11 -0.24
CA ASP A 40 10.14 -7.97 -0.21
C ASP A 40 9.62 -6.84 -1.11
N PHE A 41 8.98 -7.17 -2.24
CA PHE A 41 8.30 -6.20 -3.08
C PHE A 41 7.18 -5.47 -2.32
N ILE A 42 6.35 -6.19 -1.54
CA ILE A 42 5.26 -5.60 -0.77
C ILE A 42 5.79 -4.71 0.34
N LEU A 43 6.80 -5.17 1.09
CA LEU A 43 7.44 -4.35 2.13
C LEU A 43 8.02 -3.06 1.56
N LYS A 44 8.76 -3.16 0.46
CA LYS A 44 9.32 -1.99 -0.22
C LYS A 44 8.22 -1.04 -0.70
N SER A 45 7.17 -1.57 -1.30
CA SER A 45 6.03 -0.77 -1.77
C SER A 45 5.34 -0.02 -0.62
N LEU A 46 5.14 -0.69 0.51
CA LEU A 46 4.56 -0.08 1.72
C LEU A 46 5.47 1.02 2.29
N ALA A 47 6.78 0.76 2.39
CA ALA A 47 7.74 1.75 2.86
C ALA A 47 7.80 2.99 1.94
N ASP A 48 7.83 2.77 0.62
CA ASP A 48 7.84 3.84 -0.38
C ASP A 48 6.55 4.69 -0.35
N MET A 49 5.39 4.06 -0.10
CA MET A 49 4.11 4.75 0.09
C MET A 49 4.08 5.53 1.40
N GLN A 50 4.57 4.94 2.49
CA GLN A 50 4.66 5.60 3.80
C GLN A 50 5.52 6.86 3.71
N ALA A 51 6.70 6.78 3.09
CA ALA A 51 7.59 7.92 2.89
C ALA A 51 6.93 9.04 2.07
N THR A 52 6.23 8.69 0.98
CA THR A 52 5.52 9.70 0.16
C THR A 52 4.38 10.37 0.93
N ILE A 53 3.59 9.64 1.73
CA ILE A 53 2.56 10.23 2.58
C ILE A 53 3.17 11.14 3.64
N LEU A 54 4.22 10.70 4.33
CA LEU A 54 4.87 11.50 5.37
C LEU A 54 5.38 12.82 4.81
N ALA A 55 6.01 12.80 3.63
CA ALA A 55 6.43 14.02 2.92
C ALA A 55 5.23 14.90 2.50
N LEU A 56 4.13 14.31 2.04
CA LEU A 56 2.93 15.05 1.64
C LEU A 56 2.29 15.80 2.82
N ILE A 57 2.30 15.19 4.00
CA ILE A 57 1.62 15.75 5.19
C ILE A 57 2.53 16.60 6.08
N GLU A 58 3.84 16.61 5.81
CA GLU A 58 4.87 17.20 6.68
C GLU A 58 4.56 18.66 7.04
N ARG A 59 4.07 19.44 6.08
CA ARG A 59 3.80 20.88 6.22
C ARG A 59 2.50 21.23 6.94
N HIS A 60 1.57 20.28 7.07
CA HIS A 60 0.18 20.58 7.45
C HIS A 60 -0.30 19.86 8.71
N LEU A 61 0.48 18.91 9.26
CA LEU A 61 -0.01 18.00 10.29
C LEU A 61 0.90 17.89 11.51
N THR A 62 0.26 17.60 12.64
CA THR A 62 0.89 17.40 13.95
C THR A 62 1.50 16.00 14.06
N ASP A 63 2.39 15.81 15.04
CA ASP A 63 3.06 14.54 15.33
C ASP A 63 2.09 13.37 15.51
N LYS A 64 0.86 13.64 15.99
CA LYS A 64 -0.20 12.64 16.14
C LYS A 64 -0.63 12.01 14.81
N THR A 65 -0.67 12.77 13.72
CA THR A 65 -1.04 12.21 12.41
C THR A 65 0.11 11.43 11.79
N LYS A 66 1.36 11.88 11.97
CA LYS A 66 2.56 11.12 11.57
C LYS A 66 2.60 9.75 12.25
N ALA A 67 2.38 9.71 13.56
CA ALA A 67 2.32 8.45 14.32
C ALA A 67 1.20 7.51 13.84
N ARG A 68 0.06 8.04 13.37
CA ARG A 68 -1.01 7.21 12.78
C ARG A 68 -0.60 6.59 11.46
N VAL A 69 0.09 7.35 10.59
CA VAL A 69 0.62 6.83 9.33
C VAL A 69 1.61 5.71 9.61
N GLU A 70 2.56 5.94 10.50
CA GLU A 70 3.55 4.93 10.91
C GLU A 70 2.88 3.68 11.49
N HIS A 71 1.85 3.84 12.34
CA HIS A 71 1.14 2.71 12.91
C HIS A 71 0.40 1.88 11.87
N VAL A 72 -0.26 2.53 10.90
CA VAL A 72 -0.99 1.85 9.82
C VAL A 72 -0.03 1.08 8.90
N PHE A 73 1.02 1.73 8.40
CA PHE A 73 1.99 1.09 7.52
C PHE A 73 2.79 0.00 8.26
N GLY A 74 3.15 0.25 9.52
CA GLY A 74 3.81 -0.73 10.38
C GLY A 74 2.94 -1.93 10.74
N PHE A 75 1.61 -1.83 10.66
CA PHE A 75 0.72 -3.00 10.78
C PHE A 75 0.73 -3.84 9.49
N PHE A 76 0.57 -3.19 8.33
CA PHE A 76 0.53 -3.89 7.03
C PHE A 76 1.89 -4.50 6.65
N ALA A 77 3.00 -3.95 7.14
CA ALA A 77 4.34 -4.47 6.91
C ALA A 77 4.74 -5.61 7.85
N ARG A 78 3.83 -6.11 8.71
CA ARG A 78 4.15 -7.26 9.57
C ARG A 78 4.18 -8.52 8.72
N GLU A 79 5.29 -9.24 8.79
CA GLU A 79 5.48 -10.55 8.15
C GLU A 79 4.29 -11.49 8.44
N GLN A 80 3.89 -11.62 9.71
CA GLN A 80 2.73 -12.42 10.13
C GLN A 80 1.41 -12.04 9.45
N PHE A 81 1.21 -10.74 9.17
CA PHE A 81 0.01 -10.28 8.48
C PHE A 81 0.09 -10.63 6.99
N LEU A 82 1.22 -10.35 6.35
CA LEU A 82 1.42 -10.63 4.93
C LEU A 82 1.36 -12.14 4.65
N ASP A 83 2.03 -12.95 5.47
CA ASP A 83 1.97 -14.41 5.39
C ASP A 83 0.54 -14.92 5.54
N ALA A 84 -0.25 -14.37 6.48
CA ALA A 84 -1.64 -14.76 6.65
C ALA A 84 -2.52 -14.40 5.42
N VAL A 85 -2.23 -13.27 4.75
CA VAL A 85 -2.95 -12.83 3.55
C VAL A 85 -2.57 -13.67 2.32
N PHE A 86 -1.29 -14.04 2.18
CA PHE A 86 -0.76 -14.72 0.99
C PHE A 86 -0.51 -16.21 1.17
N ALA A 87 -0.78 -16.80 2.35
CA ALA A 87 -0.67 -18.23 2.58
C ALA A 87 -1.48 -19.03 1.56
N SER A 88 -0.80 -19.99 0.91
CA SER A 88 -1.38 -20.86 -0.10
C SER A 88 -2.52 -21.69 0.50
N GLY A 89 -3.70 -21.64 -0.14
CA GLY A 89 -4.88 -22.38 0.31
C GLY A 89 -5.71 -21.69 1.40
N SER A 90 -5.47 -20.40 1.69
CA SER A 90 -6.43 -19.64 2.50
C SER A 90 -7.82 -19.62 1.80
N SER A 91 -8.89 -19.78 2.57
CA SER A 91 -10.30 -19.76 2.14
C SER A 91 -10.74 -18.48 1.41
N HIS A 92 -9.83 -17.53 1.22
CA HIS A 92 -10.06 -16.26 0.56
C HIS A 92 -9.77 -16.30 -0.94
N ARG A 93 -9.17 -17.39 -1.47
CA ARG A 93 -8.82 -17.51 -2.90
C ARG A 93 -10.13 -17.69 -3.65
N ALA A 94 -10.71 -16.57 -4.11
CA ALA A 94 -11.90 -16.63 -4.94
C ALA A 94 -11.61 -17.59 -6.09
N PRO A 95 -12.47 -18.60 -6.34
CA PRO A 95 -12.29 -19.46 -7.50
C PRO A 95 -12.20 -18.54 -8.71
N ALA A 96 -11.15 -18.76 -9.51
CA ALA A 96 -10.90 -18.04 -10.75
C ALA A 96 -12.25 -17.87 -11.46
N ARG A 97 -12.67 -16.61 -11.67
CA ARG A 97 -13.95 -16.28 -12.25
C ARG A 97 -14.17 -17.17 -13.47
N GLU A 98 -15.16 -18.05 -13.39
CA GLU A 98 -15.59 -18.86 -14.51
C GLU A 98 -15.93 -17.94 -15.67
N SER A 99 -15.24 -18.18 -16.77
CA SER A 99 -15.41 -17.56 -18.06
C SER A 99 -16.88 -17.53 -18.47
N TYR A 100 -17.40 -16.35 -18.78
CA TYR A 100 -18.56 -16.13 -19.66
C TYR A 100 -18.34 -14.88 -20.51
#